data_AF-A0A3D2F6D4-F1
#
_entry.id   AF-A0A3D2F6D4-F1
#
_cell.length_a   1.000
_cell.length_b   1.000
_cell.length_c   1.000
_cell.angle_alpha   90.00
_cell.angle_beta   90.00
_cell.angle_gamma   90.00
#
_symmetry.space_group_name_H-M   'P 1'
#
loop_
_entity.id
_entity.type
_entity.pdbx_description
1 polymer ?
#
loop_
_entity_poly.entity_id
_entity_poly.type
_entity_poly.pdbx_seq_one_letter_code
_entity_poly.pdbx_strand_id
1 'polypeptide(L)'
;WCWGFGWGDDVIDAKTRSMMNLSMIGALGKMHEWELHLHGAITNGVSKEEVRAIIHVIAIYCGVPQGVECFRIARKAFEDIEAADQT
;
A
#
# COMPACT_ATOMS: atom_id res chain seq x y z
N TRP A 1 -3.23 -13.75 15.32
CA TRP A 1 -2.46 -14.28 14.18
C TRP A 1 -1.77 -13.16 13.39
N CYS A 2 -2.42 -12.35 12.55
CA CYS A 2 -1.72 -11.33 11.73
C CYS A 2 -0.87 -10.33 12.54
N TRP A 3 -1.44 -9.58 13.49
CA TRP A 3 -0.74 -8.45 14.12
C TRP A 3 0.32 -8.83 15.17
N GLY A 4 0.17 -9.98 15.83
CA GLY A 4 1.16 -10.47 16.79
C GLY A 4 2.21 -11.38 16.14
N PHE A 5 1.77 -12.49 15.54
CA PHE A 5 2.68 -13.45 14.94
C PHE A 5 3.24 -12.96 13.59
N GLY A 6 2.39 -12.43 12.72
CA GLY A 6 2.83 -11.99 11.38
C GLY A 6 3.62 -10.68 11.41
N TRP A 7 3.11 -9.65 12.11
CA TRP A 7 3.74 -8.34 12.18
C TRP A 7 4.75 -8.18 13.33
N GLY A 8 4.78 -9.10 14.29
CA GLY A 8 5.82 -9.16 15.32
C GLY A 8 7.03 -10.03 14.94
N ASP A 9 7.11 -10.49 13.69
CA ASP A 9 8.28 -11.12 13.13
C ASP A 9 9.23 -10.06 12.55
N ASP A 10 10.36 -9.87 13.22
CA ASP A 10 11.32 -8.79 12.92
C ASP A 10 12.35 -9.15 11.83
N VAL A 11 12.26 -10.35 11.22
CA VAL A 11 13.18 -10.74 10.13
C VAL A 11 12.99 -9.86 8.89
N ILE A 12 11.75 -9.45 8.62
CA ILE A 12 11.41 -8.48 7.58
C ILE A 12 10.89 -7.23 8.27
N ASP A 13 11.57 -6.11 8.04
CA ASP A 13 11.20 -4.83 8.61
C ASP A 13 9.79 -4.39 8.18
N ALA A 14 9.16 -3.56 9.01
CA ALA A 14 7.76 -3.15 8.82
C ALA A 14 7.51 -2.44 7.49
N LYS A 15 8.49 -1.68 6.97
CA LYS A 15 8.39 -0.99 5.68
C LYS A 15 8.38 -2.00 4.55
N THR A 16 9.36 -2.90 4.51
CA THR A 16 9.43 -3.96 3.49
C THR A 16 8.20 -4.87 3.53
N ARG A 17 7.75 -5.24 4.73
CA ARG A 17 6.53 -6.04 4.95
C ARG A 17 5.29 -5.33 4.41
N SER A 18 5.15 -4.03 4.64
CA SER A 18 4.08 -3.20 4.06
C SER A 18 4.11 -3.21 2.53
N MET A 19 5.29 -3.05 1.91
CA MET A 19 5.43 -3.07 0.45
C MET A 19 5.00 -4.42 -0.16
N MET A 20 5.40 -5.53 0.48
CA MET A 20 4.95 -6.88 0.10
C MET A 20 3.44 -7.01 0.21
N ASN A 21 2.86 -6.55 1.33
CA ASN A 21 1.44 -6.66 1.58
C ASN A 21 0.61 -5.85 0.56
N LEU A 22 1.02 -4.63 0.24
CA LEU A 22 0.38 -3.82 -0.81
C LEU A 22 0.43 -4.51 -2.18
N SER A 23 1.54 -5.13 -2.53
CA SER A 23 1.68 -5.87 -3.79
C SER A 23 0.72 -7.06 -3.83
N MET A 24 0.65 -7.86 -2.76
CA MET A 24 -0.20 -9.04 -2.67
C MET A 24 -1.70 -8.70 -2.66
N ILE A 25 -2.12 -7.77 -1.80
CA ILE A 25 -3.52 -7.37 -1.69
C ILE A 25 -3.98 -6.68 -2.99
N GLY A 26 -3.09 -5.91 -3.62
CA GLY A 26 -3.30 -5.26 -4.90
C GLY A 26 -3.54 -6.27 -6.02
N ALA A 27 -2.68 -7.30 -6.11
CA ALA A 27 -2.84 -8.41 -7.04
C ALA A 27 -4.15 -9.19 -6.85
N LEU A 28 -4.61 -9.33 -5.61
CA LEU A 28 -5.86 -10.04 -5.27
C LEU A 28 -7.13 -9.23 -5.51
N GLY A 29 -7.02 -7.95 -5.91
CA GLY A 29 -8.19 -7.09 -6.14
C GLY A 29 -8.95 -6.71 -4.86
N LYS A 30 -8.36 -6.88 -3.67
CA LYS A 30 -9.03 -6.62 -2.38
C LYS A 30 -8.90 -5.16 -1.98
N MET A 31 -9.54 -4.28 -2.73
CA MET A 31 -9.29 -2.84 -2.67
C MET A 31 -9.64 -2.17 -1.34
N HIS A 32 -10.67 -2.66 -0.61
CA HIS A 32 -10.98 -2.14 0.72
C HIS A 32 -9.82 -2.38 1.71
N GLU A 33 -9.29 -3.60 1.73
CA GLU A 33 -8.11 -3.93 2.54
C GLU A 33 -6.86 -3.21 2.02
N TRP A 34 -6.75 -3.02 0.71
CA TRP A 34 -5.62 -2.33 0.10
C TRP A 34 -5.53 -0.87 0.56
N GLU A 35 -6.65 -0.15 0.60
CA GLU A 35 -6.74 1.21 1.13
C GLU A 35 -6.31 1.26 2.60
N LEU A 36 -6.84 0.37 3.45
CA LEU A 36 -6.48 0.31 4.86
C LEU A 36 -4.97 0.05 5.05
N HIS A 37 -4.42 -0.89 4.29
CA HIS A 37 -2.99 -1.20 4.36
C HIS A 37 -2.09 -0.14 3.73
N LEU A 38 -2.60 0.70 2.83
CA LEU A 38 -1.85 1.85 2.29
C LEU A 38 -1.57 2.87 3.39
N HIS A 39 -2.56 3.21 4.22
CA HIS A 39 -2.35 4.13 5.34
C HIS A 39 -1.34 3.59 6.35
N GLY A 40 -1.41 2.29 6.65
CA GLY A 40 -0.40 1.61 7.49
C GLY A 40 0.98 1.60 6.83
N ALA A 41 1.07 1.40 5.52
CA ALA A 41 2.33 1.44 4.78
C ALA A 41 3.00 2.81 4.84
N ILE A 42 2.24 3.89 4.68
CA ILE A 42 2.75 5.26 4.78
C ILE A 42 3.27 5.52 6.20
N THR A 43 2.51 5.09 7.22
CA THR A 43 2.93 5.19 8.64
C THR A 43 4.23 4.41 8.90
N ASN A 44 4.42 3.27 8.26
CA ASN A 44 5.64 2.46 8.32
C ASN A 44 6.79 3.02 7.45
N GLY A 45 6.64 4.19 6.83
CA GLY A 45 7.70 4.87 6.09
C GLY A 45 7.79 4.51 4.60
N VAL A 46 6.75 3.90 4.01
CA VAL A 46 6.66 3.74 2.56
C VAL A 46 6.32 5.09 1.92
N SER A 47 7.23 5.57 1.07
CA SER A 47 7.11 6.85 0.37
C SER A 47 6.10 6.82 -0.79
N LYS A 48 5.66 8.00 -1.23
CA LYS A 48 4.77 8.17 -2.40
C LYS A 48 5.39 7.56 -3.66
N GLU A 49 6.69 7.69 -3.84
CA GLU A 49 7.47 7.13 -4.95
C GLU A 49 7.49 5.60 -4.92
N GLU A 50 7.64 5.01 -3.73
CA GLU A 50 7.61 3.54 -3.54
C GLU A 50 6.20 2.99 -3.76
N VAL A 51 5.15 3.66 -3.27
CA VAL A 51 3.75 3.29 -3.57
C VAL A 51 3.50 3.30 -5.07
N ARG A 52 3.93 4.36 -5.78
CA ARG A 52 3.84 4.42 -7.25
C ARG A 52 4.55 3.24 -7.91
N ALA A 53 5.76 2.90 -7.47
CA ALA A 53 6.52 1.78 -8.02
C ALA A 53 5.81 0.43 -7.79
N ILE A 54 5.21 0.22 -6.61
CA ILE A 54 4.40 -0.98 -6.31
C ILE A 54 3.21 -1.07 -7.26
N ILE A 55 2.49 0.04 -7.48
CA ILE A 55 1.34 0.07 -8.38
C ILE A 55 1.75 -0.23 -9.82
N HIS A 56 2.94 0.22 -10.27
CA HIS A 56 3.46 -0.17 -11.59
C HIS A 56 3.66 -1.69 -11.70
N VAL A 57 4.22 -2.33 -10.67
CA VAL A 57 4.37 -3.81 -10.64
C VAL A 57 3.01 -4.49 -10.72
N ILE A 58 2.02 -4.02 -9.96
CA ILE A 58 0.64 -4.53 -10.03
C ILE A 58 0.06 -4.35 -11.44
N ALA A 59 0.23 -3.18 -12.06
CA ALA A 59 -0.26 -2.92 -13.41
C ALA A 59 0.37 -3.85 -14.47
N ILE A 60 1.68 -4.09 -14.36
CA ILE A 60 2.45 -4.92 -15.30
C ILE A 60 2.06 -6.40 -15.17
N TYR A 61 1.98 -6.93 -13.94
CA TYR A 61 1.83 -8.36 -13.70
C TYR A 61 0.38 -8.80 -13.43
N CYS A 62 -0.48 -7.89 -12.99
CA CYS A 62 -1.89 -8.16 -12.67
C CYS A 62 -2.87 -7.41 -13.59
N GLY A 63 -2.35 -6.60 -14.52
CA GLY A 63 -3.13 -5.89 -15.53
C GLY A 63 -3.36 -4.42 -15.20
N VAL A 64 -3.34 -3.59 -16.25
CA VAL A 64 -3.53 -2.13 -16.15
C VAL A 64 -4.81 -1.73 -15.40
N PRO A 65 -5.98 -2.38 -15.60
CA PRO A 65 -7.18 -2.04 -14.83
C PRO A 65 -7.00 -2.15 -13.32
N GLN A 66 -6.26 -3.16 -12.86
CA GLN A 66 -5.99 -3.34 -11.43
C GLN A 66 -5.09 -2.24 -10.88
N GLY A 67 -4.06 -1.85 -11.64
CA GLY A 67 -3.20 -0.73 -11.30
C GLY A 67 -3.93 0.62 -11.28
N VAL A 68 -4.87 0.84 -12.21
CA VAL A 68 -5.70 2.06 -12.24
C VAL A 68 -6.54 2.20 -10.96
N GLU A 69 -7.14 1.11 -10.47
CA GLU A 69 -7.88 1.14 -9.21
C GLU A 69 -6.97 1.46 -8.02
N CYS A 70 -5.79 0.86 -7.94
CA CYS A 70 -4.81 1.20 -6.91
C CYS A 70 -4.37 2.67 -6.99
N PHE A 71 -4.14 3.22 -8.20
CA PHE A 71 -3.80 4.63 -8.38
C PHE A 71 -4.92 5.57 -7.93
N ARG A 72 -6.18 5.24 -8.21
CA ARG A 72 -7.34 6.03 -7.80
C ARG A 72 -7.40 6.15 -6.27
N ILE A 73 -7.22 5.03 -5.57
CA ILE A 73 -7.21 4.99 -4.11
C ILE A 73 -5.99 5.73 -3.55
N ALA A 74 -4.81 5.46 -4.09
CA ALA A 74 -3.57 6.09 -3.60
C ALA A 74 -3.61 7.61 -3.72
N ARG A 75 -4.13 8.13 -4.83
CA ARG A 75 -4.28 9.58 -5.04
C ARG A 75 -5.10 10.21 -3.92
N LYS A 76 -6.30 9.66 -3.67
CA LYS A 76 -7.19 10.15 -2.62
C LYS A 76 -6.51 10.11 -1.25
N ALA A 77 -5.86 9.01 -0.91
CA ALA A 77 -5.17 8.87 0.38
C ALA A 77 -4.07 9.93 0.58
N PHE A 78 -3.28 10.23 -0.45
CA PHE A 78 -2.27 11.29 -0.36
C PHE A 78 -2.87 12.70 -0.32
N GLU A 79 -3.95 12.95 -1.05
CA GLU A 79 -4.69 14.23 -0.97
C GLU A 79 -5.23 14.47 0.45
N ASP A 80 -5.81 13.44 1.07
CA ASP A 80 -6.34 13.51 2.44
C ASP A 80 -5.23 13.79 3.47
N ILE A 81 -4.05 13.18 3.32
CA ILE A 81 -2.88 13.41 4.18
C ILE A 81 -2.32 14.82 3.99
N GLU A 82 -2.13 15.24 2.74
CA GLU A 82 -1.61 16.58 2.41
C GLU A 82 -2.55 17.69 2.93
N ALA A 83 -3.88 17.46 2.96
CA ALA A 83 -4.84 18.38 3.55
C ALA A 83 -4.79 18.41 5.08
N ALA A 84 -4.55 17.26 5.73
CA ALA A 84 -4.42 17.18 7.18
C ALA A 84 -3.15 17.89 7.69
N ASP A 85 -2.03 17.80 6.96
CA ASP A 85 -0.77 18.48 7.31
C ASP A 85 -0.84 20.01 7.20
N GLN A 86 -1.86 20.54 6.50
CA GLN A 86 -2.08 21.98 6.32
C GLN A 86 -3.00 22.61 7.37
N THR A 87 -3.57 21.80 8.28
CA THR A 87 -4.52 22.23 9.32
C THR A 87 -3.86 22.26 10.69
#